data_AF-K9FZC3-F1
#
_entry.id   AF-K9FZC3-F1
#
_cell.length_a   1.000
_cell.length_b   1.000
_cell.length_c   1.000
_cell.angle_alpha   90.00
_cell.angle_beta   90.00
_cell.angle_gamma   90.00
#
_symmetry.space_group_name_H-M   'P 1'
#
loop_
_entity.id
_entity.type
_entity.pdbx_description
1 polymer ?
#
loop_
_entity_poly.entity_id
_entity_poly.type
_entity_poly.pdbx_seq_one_letter_code
_entity_poly.pdbx_strand_id
1 'polypeptide(L)'
;MSSKKPTTSPTPAMVPDHPSQQLKPGFCALRLENLDQQPSATKRELMVSIAADICATFISIAKYSEDGTLQARHTGVIDNVIQTIRDTDVKQRHLLDRQVHRLRKERKWIRKKYSRLAGQADGLGRAYQTKIQNLRISLRELQAEVARLQKERDMLQACFKKKIIEEGASNEDVDGEFEVDEGEEGHL
;
A
#
# COMPACT_ATOMS: atom_id res chain seq x y z
N MET A 1 -5.03 81.74 -28.41
CA MET A 1 -5.33 81.63 -26.97
C MET A 1 -4.57 80.42 -26.44
N SER A 2 -3.67 80.66 -25.50
CA SER A 2 -2.63 79.72 -25.04
C SER A 2 -3.12 79.00 -23.78
N SER A 3 -3.23 77.66 -23.84
CA SER A 3 -3.62 76.83 -22.70
C SER A 3 -2.37 76.28 -22.01
N LYS A 4 -1.98 76.88 -20.89
CA LYS A 4 -0.94 76.36 -19.99
C LYS A 4 -1.52 75.25 -19.10
N LYS A 5 -0.89 74.07 -19.11
CA LYS A 5 -1.08 73.03 -18.08
C LYS A 5 -0.25 73.38 -16.83
N PRO A 6 -0.74 73.16 -15.61
CA PRO A 6 0.09 73.16 -14.42
C PRO A 6 0.68 71.77 -14.16
N THR A 7 2.01 71.74 -13.97
CA THR A 7 2.78 70.59 -13.50
C THR A 7 2.82 70.63 -11.98
N THR A 8 2.20 69.67 -11.31
CA THR A 8 2.37 69.43 -9.87
C THR A 8 3.37 68.29 -9.66
N SER A 9 4.50 68.62 -9.03
CA SER A 9 5.50 67.69 -8.52
C SER A 9 5.01 67.04 -7.22
N PRO A 10 5.20 65.71 -7.00
CA PRO A 10 4.91 65.11 -5.72
C PRO A 10 6.11 65.25 -4.77
N THR A 11 5.91 65.97 -3.67
CA THR A 11 6.79 65.96 -2.49
C THR A 11 6.78 64.55 -1.89
N PRO A 12 7.93 63.86 -1.73
CA PRO A 12 7.97 62.58 -1.05
C PRO A 12 7.74 62.80 0.45
N ALA A 13 6.67 62.19 0.96
CA ALA A 13 6.38 62.12 2.38
C ALA A 13 7.53 61.41 3.11
N MET A 14 8.14 62.09 4.09
CA MET A 14 9.11 61.48 4.98
C MET A 14 8.42 60.38 5.79
N VAL A 15 8.83 59.14 5.55
CA VAL A 15 8.52 57.99 6.40
C VAL A 15 9.28 58.19 7.72
N PRO A 16 8.63 58.16 8.89
CA PRO A 16 9.33 58.11 10.15
C PRO A 16 10.01 56.74 10.26
N ASP A 17 11.34 56.73 10.21
CA ASP A 17 12.15 55.59 10.58
C ASP A 17 11.89 55.26 12.05
N HIS A 18 10.99 54.32 12.30
CA HIS A 18 10.89 53.68 13.61
C HIS A 18 12.10 52.75 13.76
N PRO A 19 12.99 52.99 14.74
CA PRO A 19 14.11 52.09 14.97
C PRO A 19 13.55 50.71 15.31
N SER A 20 13.88 49.73 14.47
CA SER A 20 13.66 48.31 14.73
C SER A 20 14.34 47.96 16.06
N GLN A 21 13.62 48.09 17.17
CA GLN A 21 14.10 47.67 18.47
C GLN A 21 14.34 46.17 18.39
N GLN A 22 15.62 45.81 18.40
CA GLN A 22 16.06 44.43 18.42
C GLN A 22 15.64 43.83 19.77
N LEU A 23 14.49 43.16 19.78
CA LEU A 23 13.92 42.55 20.98
C LEU A 23 14.86 41.42 21.45
N LYS A 24 15.54 41.63 22.57
CA LYS A 24 16.35 40.60 23.22
C LYS A 24 15.41 39.50 23.74
N PRO A 25 15.66 38.21 23.44
CA PRO A 25 14.81 37.12 23.91
C PRO A 25 14.69 37.12 25.44
N GLY A 26 13.46 37.05 25.94
CA GLY A 26 13.19 36.92 27.38
C GLY A 26 13.51 35.53 27.91
N PHE A 27 13.49 35.37 29.22
CA PHE A 27 13.81 34.11 29.92
C PHE A 27 13.00 32.90 29.40
N CYS A 28 11.69 33.06 29.20
CA CYS A 28 10.84 32.00 28.64
C CYS A 28 11.24 31.59 27.22
N ALA A 29 11.70 32.53 26.38
CA ALA A 29 12.16 32.24 25.03
C ALA A 29 13.49 31.48 25.04
N LEU A 30 14.41 31.82 25.95
CA LEU A 30 15.68 31.10 26.12
C LEU A 30 15.45 29.66 26.60
N ARG A 31 14.45 29.41 27.45
CA ARG A 31 14.10 28.06 27.88
C ARG A 31 13.60 27.16 26.75
N LEU A 32 13.17 27.73 25.63
CA LEU A 32 12.79 26.99 24.43
C LEU A 32 13.98 26.64 23.54
N GLU A 33 15.19 27.13 23.87
CA GLU A 33 16.42 26.79 23.16
C GLU A 33 16.72 25.30 23.37
N ASN A 34 16.95 24.57 22.28
CA ASN A 34 17.12 23.11 22.25
C ASN A 34 15.86 22.29 22.57
N LEU A 35 14.65 22.87 22.46
CA LEU A 35 13.40 22.14 22.68
C LEU A 35 13.37 20.84 21.85
N ASP A 36 13.80 20.87 20.59
CA ASP A 36 13.75 19.72 19.68
C ASP A 36 14.53 18.49 20.18
N GLN A 37 15.61 18.71 20.91
CA GLN A 37 16.50 17.64 21.43
C GLN A 37 15.95 16.98 22.71
N GLN A 38 14.89 17.52 23.30
CA GLN A 38 14.34 17.02 24.57
C GLN A 38 13.34 15.86 24.37
N PRO A 39 13.20 14.95 25.36
CA PRO A 39 12.14 13.95 25.39
C PRO A 39 10.73 14.55 25.43
N SER A 40 9.71 13.80 24.97
CA SER A 40 8.33 14.30 24.92
C SER A 40 7.75 14.67 26.29
N ALA A 41 8.11 13.93 27.34
CA ALA A 41 7.69 14.21 28.71
C ALA A 41 8.24 15.56 29.20
N THR A 42 9.54 15.78 29.03
CA THR A 42 10.22 17.03 29.40
C THR A 42 9.70 18.21 28.58
N LYS A 43 9.45 18.04 27.27
CA LYS A 43 8.80 19.05 26.43
C LYS A 43 7.45 19.46 27.01
N ARG A 44 6.63 18.48 27.41
CA ARG A 44 5.30 18.74 27.99
C ARG A 44 5.41 19.51 29.30
N GLU A 45 6.25 19.07 30.23
CA GLU A 45 6.46 19.75 31.52
C GLU A 45 6.96 21.19 31.33
N LEU A 46 7.90 21.39 30.41
CA LEU A 46 8.39 22.72 30.06
C LEU A 46 7.28 23.61 29.49
N MET A 47 6.46 23.11 28.55
CA MET A 47 5.32 23.87 28.02
C MET A 47 4.31 24.23 29.11
N VAL A 48 4.03 23.29 30.03
CA VAL A 48 3.13 23.54 31.17
C VAL A 48 3.68 24.64 32.07
N SER A 49 4.97 24.61 32.40
CA SER A 49 5.61 25.65 33.21
C SER A 49 5.59 27.01 32.50
N ILE A 50 5.93 27.08 31.21
CA ILE A 50 5.88 28.34 30.44
C ILE A 50 4.45 28.88 30.37
N ALA A 51 3.46 28.01 30.17
CA ALA A 51 2.06 28.42 30.17
C ALA A 51 1.63 28.99 31.53
N ALA A 52 2.06 28.36 32.64
CA ALA A 52 1.80 28.86 33.98
C ALA A 52 2.44 30.24 34.21
N ASP A 53 3.69 30.43 33.78
CA ASP A 53 4.40 31.73 33.89
C ASP A 53 3.69 32.82 33.08
N ILE A 54 3.25 32.51 31.86
CA ILE A 54 2.47 33.42 31.01
C ILE A 54 1.16 33.79 31.71
N CYS A 55 0.39 32.81 32.20
CA CYS A 55 -0.86 33.05 32.91
C CYS A 55 -0.66 33.92 34.15
N ALA A 56 0.33 33.60 34.99
CA ALA A 56 0.65 34.38 36.18
C ALA A 56 1.03 35.83 35.82
N THR A 57 1.77 36.03 34.72
CA THR A 57 2.13 37.35 34.21
C THR A 57 0.88 38.15 33.80
N PHE A 58 -0.02 37.54 33.02
CA PHE A 58 -1.26 38.20 32.60
C PHE A 58 -2.17 38.56 33.79
N ILE A 59 -2.30 37.66 34.77
CA ILE A 59 -3.05 37.93 36.02
C ILE A 59 -2.43 39.10 36.78
N SER A 60 -1.11 39.13 36.91
CA SER A 60 -0.41 40.22 37.60
C SER A 60 -0.61 41.55 36.89
N ILE A 61 -0.54 41.58 35.56
CA ILE A 61 -0.78 42.80 34.77
C ILE A 61 -2.21 43.29 34.96
N ALA A 62 -3.21 42.40 34.91
CA ALA A 62 -4.61 42.75 35.16
C ALA A 62 -4.77 43.41 36.55
N LYS A 63 -4.20 42.80 37.59
CA LYS A 63 -4.22 43.34 38.94
C LYS A 63 -3.59 44.74 39.03
N TYR A 64 -2.39 44.93 38.47
CA TYR A 64 -1.74 46.24 38.47
C TYR A 64 -2.48 47.29 37.63
N SER A 65 -3.28 46.86 36.64
CA SER A 65 -4.16 47.75 35.89
C SER A 65 -5.38 48.18 36.71
N GLU A 66 -5.98 47.27 37.47
CA GLU A 66 -7.10 47.55 38.38
C GLU A 66 -6.66 48.50 39.51
N ASP A 67 -5.46 48.30 40.03
CA ASP A 67 -4.84 49.17 41.05
C ASP A 67 -4.40 50.54 40.49
N GLY A 68 -4.58 50.81 39.18
CA GLY A 68 -4.21 52.06 38.52
C GLY A 68 -2.70 52.28 38.34
N THR A 69 -1.88 51.31 38.71
CA THR A 69 -0.41 51.36 38.54
C THR A 69 -0.02 51.28 37.06
N LEU A 70 -0.73 50.44 36.29
CA LEU A 70 -0.60 50.38 34.83
C LEU A 70 -1.75 51.16 34.17
N GLN A 71 -1.39 52.00 33.19
CA GLN A 71 -2.34 52.73 32.36
C GLN A 71 -2.51 52.02 31.02
N ALA A 72 -3.58 52.31 30.29
CA ALA A 72 -3.88 51.68 28.99
C ALA A 72 -2.72 51.76 27.98
N ARG A 73 -1.95 52.86 28.00
CA ARG A 73 -0.75 53.01 27.15
C ARG A 73 0.36 52.00 27.47
N HIS A 74 0.42 51.47 28.69
CA HIS A 74 1.40 50.47 29.11
C HIS A 74 0.94 49.04 28.73
N THR A 75 -0.37 48.80 28.60
CA THR A 75 -0.93 47.48 28.31
C THR A 75 -1.15 47.23 26.82
N GLY A 76 -1.04 48.23 25.94
CA GLY A 76 -1.23 48.04 24.49
C GLY A 76 -0.30 47.00 23.84
N VAL A 77 0.85 46.69 24.45
CA VAL A 77 1.73 45.60 23.99
C VAL A 77 1.10 44.21 24.13
N ILE A 78 0.12 44.05 25.02
CA ILE A 78 -0.63 42.80 25.19
C ILE A 78 -1.45 42.49 23.94
N ASP A 79 -2.05 43.51 23.32
CA ASP A 79 -2.86 43.32 22.11
C ASP A 79 -2.00 42.74 20.98
N ASN A 80 -0.73 43.17 20.86
CA ASN A 80 0.22 42.61 19.90
C ASN A 80 0.56 41.14 20.20
N VAL A 81 0.71 40.77 21.48
CA VAL A 81 0.93 39.38 21.89
C VAL A 81 -0.28 38.51 21.53
N ILE A 82 -1.49 38.97 21.88
CA ILE A 82 -2.73 38.27 21.57
C ILE A 82 -2.90 38.10 20.05
N GLN A 83 -2.63 39.16 19.29
CA GLN A 83 -2.71 39.12 17.83
C GLN A 83 -1.71 38.12 17.23
N THR A 84 -0.46 38.14 17.71
CA THR A 84 0.58 37.19 17.28
C THR A 84 0.18 35.74 17.54
N ILE A 85 -0.40 35.46 18.72
CA ILE A 85 -0.90 34.12 19.07
C ILE A 85 -2.02 33.69 18.11
N ARG A 86 -3.01 34.57 17.86
CA ARG A 86 -4.12 34.27 16.93
C ARG A 86 -3.62 33.98 15.52
N ASP A 87 -2.72 34.82 14.99
CA ASP A 87 -2.18 34.65 13.64
C ASP A 87 -1.38 33.35 13.49
N THR A 88 -0.62 32.98 14.52
CA THR A 88 0.15 31.73 14.55
C THR A 88 -0.76 30.52 14.60
N ASP A 89 -1.80 30.57 15.43
CA ASP A 89 -2.81 29.51 15.59
C ASP A 89 -3.61 29.30 14.28
N VAL A 90 -4.03 30.37 13.60
CA VAL A 90 -4.66 30.31 12.28
C VAL A 90 -3.74 29.65 11.23
N LYS A 91 -2.45 30.04 11.19
CA LYS A 91 -1.47 29.43 10.28
C LYS A 91 -1.29 27.94 10.56
N GLN A 92 -1.20 27.53 11.83
CA GLN A 92 -1.07 26.13 12.22
C GLN A 92 -2.30 25.31 11.83
N ARG A 93 -3.52 25.82 12.07
CA ARG A 93 -4.75 25.16 11.63
C ARG A 93 -4.78 24.95 10.12
N HIS A 94 -4.44 25.97 9.33
CA HIS A 94 -4.40 25.84 7.88
C HIS A 94 -3.36 24.81 7.38
N LEU A 95 -2.20 24.70 8.04
CA LEU A 95 -1.21 23.69 7.71
C LEU A 95 -1.73 22.28 8.00
N LEU A 96 -2.35 22.09 9.16
CA LEU A 96 -2.96 20.81 9.54
C LEU A 96 -4.10 20.43 8.58
N ASP A 97 -4.97 21.37 8.23
CA ASP A 97 -6.06 21.14 7.28
C ASP A 97 -5.54 20.69 5.91
N ARG A 98 -4.47 21.32 5.41
CA ARG A 98 -3.81 20.91 4.16
C ARG A 98 -3.26 19.50 4.27
N GLN A 99 -2.65 19.14 5.40
CA GLN A 99 -2.11 17.79 5.62
C GLN A 99 -3.22 16.75 5.70
N VAL A 100 -4.29 17.01 6.45
CA VAL A 100 -5.46 16.15 6.54
C VAL A 100 -6.10 15.95 5.17
N HIS A 101 -6.23 17.02 4.39
CA HIS A 101 -6.77 16.93 3.02
C HIS A 101 -5.91 16.06 2.10
N ARG A 102 -4.58 16.21 2.15
CA ARG A 102 -3.65 15.35 1.41
C ARG A 102 -3.79 13.89 1.80
N LEU A 103 -3.78 13.59 3.10
CA LEU A 103 -3.93 12.22 3.61
C LEU A 103 -5.28 11.61 3.21
N ARG A 104 -6.37 12.39 3.20
CA ARG A 104 -7.68 11.91 2.71
C ARG A 104 -7.64 11.54 1.24
N LYS A 105 -6.98 12.35 0.40
CA LYS A 105 -6.80 12.06 -1.03
C LYS A 105 -5.97 10.79 -1.25
N GLU A 106 -4.85 10.65 -0.54
CA GLU A 106 -4.01 9.46 -0.60
C GLU A 106 -4.75 8.21 -0.17
N ARG A 107 -5.46 8.26 0.97
CA ARG A 107 -6.29 7.14 1.44
C ARG A 107 -7.32 6.72 0.40
N LYS A 108 -8.00 7.68 -0.24
CA LYS A 108 -8.97 7.40 -1.32
C LYS A 108 -8.31 6.76 -2.53
N TRP A 109 -7.12 7.24 -2.91
CA TRP A 109 -6.34 6.69 -4.02
C TRP A 109 -5.88 5.25 -3.73
N ILE A 110 -5.31 5.00 -2.55
CA ILE A 110 -4.89 3.68 -2.09
C ILE A 110 -6.09 2.72 -2.14
N ARG A 111 -7.24 3.12 -1.60
CA ARG A 111 -8.46 2.30 -1.62
C ARG A 111 -8.88 1.90 -3.03
N LYS A 112 -8.78 2.83 -3.99
CA LYS A 112 -9.09 2.56 -5.41
C LYS A 112 -8.10 1.56 -6.03
N LYS A 113 -6.80 1.69 -5.70
CA LYS A 113 -5.76 0.76 -6.16
C LYS A 113 -5.98 -0.66 -5.61
N TYR A 114 -6.23 -0.79 -4.32
CA TYR A 114 -6.53 -2.08 -3.69
C TYR A 114 -7.80 -2.71 -4.26
N SER A 115 -8.87 -1.94 -4.45
CA SER A 115 -10.11 -2.47 -5.03
C SER A 115 -9.89 -3.02 -6.44
N ARG A 116 -9.07 -2.33 -7.26
CA ARG A 116 -8.70 -2.81 -8.59
C ARG A 116 -7.88 -4.11 -8.52
N LEU A 117 -6.89 -4.16 -7.63
CA LEU A 117 -6.04 -5.34 -7.46
C LEU A 117 -6.85 -6.55 -6.98
N ALA A 118 -7.75 -6.35 -6.02
CA ALA A 118 -8.67 -7.39 -5.55
C ALA A 118 -9.54 -7.93 -6.69
N GLY A 119 -10.12 -7.04 -7.52
CA GLY A 119 -10.89 -7.47 -8.69
C GLY A 119 -10.08 -8.26 -9.71
N GLN A 120 -8.78 -7.94 -9.90
CA GLN A 120 -7.89 -8.72 -10.76
C GLN A 120 -7.58 -10.10 -10.18
N ALA A 121 -7.32 -10.19 -8.87
CA ALA A 121 -7.08 -11.44 -8.17
C ALA A 121 -8.32 -12.36 -8.23
N ASP A 122 -9.51 -11.80 -8.01
CA ASP A 122 -10.78 -12.54 -8.13
C ASP A 122 -11.01 -13.05 -9.55
N GLY A 123 -10.72 -12.24 -10.56
CA GLY A 123 -10.80 -12.63 -11.96
C GLY A 123 -9.86 -13.79 -12.29
N LEU A 124 -8.61 -13.72 -11.84
CA LEU A 124 -7.63 -14.79 -12.03
C LEU A 124 -8.04 -16.07 -11.29
N GLY A 125 -8.55 -15.94 -10.05
CA GLY A 125 -9.04 -17.05 -9.25
C GLY A 125 -10.16 -17.82 -9.97
N ARG A 126 -11.14 -17.11 -10.52
CA ARG A 126 -12.21 -17.74 -11.32
C ARG A 126 -11.67 -18.42 -12.58
N ALA A 127 -10.78 -17.76 -13.33
CA ALA A 127 -10.20 -18.35 -14.53
C ALA A 127 -9.42 -19.65 -14.21
N TYR A 128 -8.68 -19.66 -13.11
CA TYR A 128 -7.92 -20.82 -12.67
C TYR A 128 -8.83 -21.96 -12.20
N GLN A 129 -9.90 -21.65 -11.46
CA GLN A 129 -10.92 -22.64 -11.07
C GLN A 129 -11.54 -23.32 -12.28
N THR A 130 -11.95 -22.54 -13.30
CA THR A 130 -12.48 -23.09 -14.55
C THR A 130 -11.46 -23.99 -15.24
N LYS A 131 -10.19 -23.57 -15.33
CA LYS A 131 -9.13 -24.37 -15.94
C LYS A 131 -8.92 -25.70 -15.20
N ILE A 132 -8.87 -25.68 -13.87
CA ILE A 132 -8.77 -26.91 -13.06
C ILE A 132 -9.96 -27.82 -13.31
N GLN A 133 -11.18 -27.27 -13.36
CA GLN A 133 -12.36 -28.09 -13.56
C GLN A 133 -12.36 -28.78 -14.92
N ASN A 134 -11.97 -28.06 -15.98
CA ASN A 134 -11.83 -28.63 -17.32
C ASN A 134 -10.76 -29.73 -17.34
N LEU A 135 -9.59 -29.48 -16.73
CA LEU A 135 -8.52 -30.49 -16.64
C LEU A 135 -8.99 -31.74 -15.88
N ARG A 136 -9.78 -31.60 -14.80
CA ARG A 136 -10.34 -32.73 -14.05
C ARG A 136 -11.35 -33.54 -14.87
N ILE A 137 -12.06 -32.90 -15.81
CA ILE A 137 -12.97 -33.60 -16.73
C ILE A 137 -12.14 -34.38 -17.75
N SER A 138 -11.20 -33.72 -18.44
CA SER A 138 -10.35 -34.37 -19.45
C SER A 138 -9.51 -35.51 -18.87
N LEU A 139 -9.02 -35.39 -17.63
CA LEU A 139 -8.30 -36.47 -16.95
C LEU A 139 -9.20 -37.70 -16.77
N ARG A 140 -10.46 -37.51 -16.36
CA ARG A 140 -11.41 -38.60 -16.17
C ARG A 140 -11.76 -39.27 -17.49
N GLU A 141 -11.96 -38.49 -18.55
CA GLU A 141 -12.19 -39.02 -19.91
C GLU A 141 -11.01 -39.85 -20.38
N LEU A 142 -9.78 -39.35 -20.22
CA LEU A 142 -8.57 -40.07 -20.61
C LEU A 142 -8.38 -41.36 -19.79
N GLN A 143 -8.65 -41.31 -18.48
CA GLN A 143 -8.61 -42.51 -17.64
C GLN A 143 -9.61 -43.58 -18.09
N ALA A 144 -10.82 -43.17 -18.47
CA ALA A 144 -11.84 -44.09 -18.99
C ALA A 144 -11.39 -44.72 -20.32
N GLU A 145 -10.79 -43.92 -21.20
CA GLU A 145 -10.28 -44.40 -22.49
C GLU A 145 -9.10 -45.37 -22.33
N VAL A 146 -8.16 -45.06 -21.42
CA VAL A 146 -7.06 -45.97 -21.08
C VAL A 146 -7.60 -47.30 -20.53
N ALA A 147 -8.59 -47.27 -19.64
CA ALA A 147 -9.21 -48.49 -19.11
C ALA A 147 -9.91 -49.30 -20.22
N ARG A 148 -10.58 -48.63 -21.17
CA ARG A 148 -11.21 -49.26 -22.34
C ARG A 148 -10.17 -49.96 -23.21
N LEU A 149 -9.10 -49.25 -23.58
CA LEU A 149 -8.01 -49.79 -24.40
C LEU A 149 -7.28 -50.94 -23.71
N GLN A 150 -7.10 -50.87 -22.39
CA GLN A 150 -6.48 -51.94 -21.63
C GLN A 150 -7.32 -53.22 -21.66
N LYS A 151 -8.65 -53.09 -21.48
CA LYS A 151 -9.58 -54.21 -21.63
C LYS A 151 -9.55 -54.81 -23.04
N GLU A 152 -9.50 -53.97 -24.06
CA GLU A 152 -9.38 -54.39 -25.47
C GLU A 152 -8.08 -55.19 -25.71
N ARG A 153 -6.95 -54.69 -25.20
CA ARG A 153 -5.66 -55.38 -25.27
C ARG A 153 -5.70 -56.73 -24.56
N ASP A 154 -6.26 -56.78 -23.35
CA ASP A 154 -6.35 -58.03 -22.56
C ASP A 154 -7.20 -59.08 -23.28
N MET A 155 -8.33 -58.68 -23.91
CA MET A 155 -9.15 -59.57 -24.72
C MET A 155 -8.39 -60.12 -25.93
N LEU A 156 -7.72 -59.26 -26.70
CA LEU A 156 -6.93 -59.67 -27.85
C LEU A 156 -5.82 -60.63 -27.44
N GLN A 157 -5.13 -60.35 -26.33
CA GLN A 157 -4.07 -61.21 -25.82
C GLN A 157 -4.60 -62.59 -25.39
N ALA A 158 -5.80 -62.66 -24.80
CA ALA A 158 -6.46 -63.93 -24.49
C ALA A 158 -6.83 -64.72 -25.76
N CYS A 159 -7.37 -64.06 -26.79
CA CYS A 159 -7.66 -64.69 -28.08
C CYS A 159 -6.39 -65.26 -28.75
N PHE A 160 -5.29 -64.50 -28.76
CA PHE A 160 -4.02 -64.97 -29.29
C PHE A 160 -3.48 -66.19 -28.52
N LYS A 161 -3.51 -66.16 -27.19
CA LYS A 161 -3.08 -67.31 -26.37
C LYS A 161 -3.92 -68.55 -26.66
N LYS A 162 -5.25 -68.40 -26.77
CA LYS A 162 -6.14 -69.50 -27.11
C LYS A 162 -5.81 -70.11 -28.48
N LYS A 163 -5.60 -69.27 -29.49
CA LYS A 163 -5.23 -69.72 -30.84
C LYS A 163 -3.92 -70.51 -30.86
N ILE A 164 -2.89 -70.06 -30.12
CA ILE A 164 -1.60 -70.76 -30.02
C ILE A 164 -1.75 -72.13 -29.34
N ILE A 165 -2.61 -72.24 -28.30
CA ILE A 165 -2.88 -73.52 -27.62
C ILE A 165 -3.63 -74.49 -28.56
N GLU A 166 -4.60 -74.00 -29.32
CA GLU A 166 -5.34 -74.80 -30.31
C GLU A 166 -4.45 -75.29 -31.46
N GLU A 167 -3.48 -74.48 -31.92
CA GLU A 167 -2.50 -74.86 -32.96
C GLU A 167 -1.33 -75.72 -32.42
N GLY A 168 -1.01 -75.62 -31.12
CA GLY A 168 0.02 -76.43 -30.47
C GLY A 168 -0.43 -77.85 -30.09
N ALA A 169 -1.73 -78.02 -29.78
CA ALA A 169 -2.31 -79.32 -29.43
C ALA A 169 -2.56 -80.23 -30.65
N SER A 170 -2.35 -79.76 -31.89
CA SER A 170 -2.51 -80.57 -33.10
C SER A 170 -1.21 -81.22 -33.60
N ASN A 171 -0.08 -81.08 -32.88
CA ASN A 171 1.24 -81.56 -33.31
C ASN A 171 1.87 -82.63 -32.38
N GLU A 172 1.14 -83.14 -31.38
CA GLU A 172 1.55 -84.32 -30.60
C GLU A 172 0.63 -85.49 -30.97
N ASP A 173 0.96 -86.19 -32.06
CA ASP A 173 0.60 -87.60 -32.33
C ASP A 173 1.16 -87.99 -33.72
N VAL A 174 2.49 -88.10 -33.83
CA VAL A 174 3.15 -88.91 -34.88
C VAL A 174 4.29 -89.67 -34.22
N ASP A 175 3.92 -90.68 -33.44
CA ASP A 175 4.75 -91.83 -33.11
C ASP A 175 4.30 -92.99 -34.02
N GLY A 176 5.23 -93.71 -34.63
CA GLY A 176 4.89 -94.86 -35.48
C GLY A 176 5.79 -95.06 -36.70
N GLU A 177 6.97 -95.63 -36.43
CA GLU A 177 7.62 -96.72 -37.18
C GLU A 177 7.21 -96.93 -38.66
N PHE A 178 8.18 -96.81 -39.58
CA PHE A 178 8.07 -97.38 -40.92
C PHE A 178 9.21 -98.39 -41.15
N GLU A 179 8.80 -99.64 -41.39
CA GLU A 179 9.61 -100.82 -41.66
C GLU A 179 10.54 -100.65 -42.87
N VAL A 180 11.70 -101.31 -42.75
CA VAL A 180 12.67 -101.56 -43.81
C VAL A 180 12.13 -102.70 -44.69
N ASP A 181 11.91 -102.45 -45.98
CA ASP A 181 11.62 -103.49 -46.98
C ASP A 181 12.89 -103.72 -47.82
N GLU A 182 13.52 -104.88 -47.60
CA GLU A 182 14.58 -105.45 -48.43
C GLU A 182 13.95 -106.36 -49.50
N GLY A 183 14.30 -106.18 -50.77
CA GLY A 183 13.98 -107.13 -51.83
C GLY A 183 14.31 -106.56 -53.22
N GLU A 184 15.56 -106.68 -53.67
CA GLU A 184 16.06 -107.73 -54.58
C GLU A 184 15.62 -107.62 -56.05
N GLU A 185 16.61 -107.25 -56.87
CA GLU A 185 17.01 -107.76 -58.19
C GLU A 185 15.98 -108.40 -59.15
N GLY A 186 16.07 -107.99 -60.43
CA GLY A 186 15.50 -108.75 -61.54
C GLY A 186 15.75 -108.13 -62.92
N HIS A 187 16.80 -108.59 -63.60
CA HIS A 187 17.26 -108.26 -64.95
C HIS A 187 16.21 -108.31 -66.07
N LEU A 188 16.25 -107.34 -67.01
CA LEU A 188 16.80 -107.44 -68.38
C LEU A 188 16.44 -106.19 -69.22
#